data_AF-A0A917WHQ6-F1
#
_entry.id   AF-A0A917WHQ6-F1
#
_cell.length_a   1.000
_cell.length_b   1.000
_cell.length_c   1.000
_cell.angle_alpha   90.00
_cell.angle_beta   90.00
_cell.angle_gamma   90.00
#
_symmetry.space_group_name_H-M   'P 1'
#
loop_
_entity.id
_entity.type
_entity.pdbx_description
1 polymer ?
#
loop_
_entity_poly.entity_id
_entity_poly.type
_entity_poly.pdbx_seq_one_letter_code
_entity_poly.pdbx_strand_id
1 'polypeptide(L)'
;MRVAAVQFEAGQDVAANLATCLRMIDAAAAEGAGLVVLPEFCNHLSWYDDRRHARRMACRDGDDFLTAIAAKAREHGTYVKINVTLARDDGRTTGTNLLFDPQGTLVGQCDKQTLMGSENDHLDRGSAAGPVVDTPFGAVGMYACMEGVAPEVTRGLAVRGAELLLNSLNSFATDEASLHIPVRAAENKVWVVAANKVGPLLPAEHLGSISAGLKVPPEWLHGAGESQIVAPDGTVVAKGPRTGEAVVVADIDVTTSRDKRRPDGTDVFKARRPALYAPIGEEPAHGRRAAGSRQITAAVVRGNDLPAGVRRALAAGARLIVLPELQDAATPGILGGLLAGTEAVAVTSVLDGDAHVGLVIAGAGVVGRQPQLHAVERLPATALGDRLETFDLPWGRLVVVVGDDAVYPEVFRVATILDADVVAVPFTPAEDWELRLGLPERAAENRLNVVAAAPLGKESAFYALSPDFTLWTQWEGPFTGRISHPVTTLVPADQEVATAPVNPAQSRNRLVSRGTDLVDGRPWRLVEAITR
;
A
#
# COMPACT_ATOMS: atom_id res chain seq x y z
N MET A 1 13.16 -21.66 7.10
CA MET A 1 14.00 -21.00 8.12
C MET A 1 13.11 -20.34 9.16
N ARG A 2 13.58 -20.13 10.39
CA ARG A 2 12.84 -19.35 11.38
C ARG A 2 13.23 -17.87 11.32
N VAL A 3 12.25 -16.98 11.37
CA VAL A 3 12.45 -15.52 11.38
C VAL A 3 11.72 -14.91 12.58
N ALA A 4 12.18 -13.73 13.01
CA ALA A 4 11.58 -12.98 14.10
C ALA A 4 11.35 -11.50 13.73
N ALA A 5 10.18 -10.98 14.05
CA ALA A 5 9.93 -9.56 14.20
C ALA A 5 9.86 -9.24 15.69
N VAL A 6 10.75 -8.36 16.17
CA VAL A 6 10.75 -7.96 17.59
C VAL A 6 10.02 -6.63 17.78
N GLN A 7 9.27 -6.53 18.86
CA GLN A 7 8.40 -5.42 19.18
C GLN A 7 8.79 -4.85 20.53
N PHE A 8 9.12 -3.56 20.59
CA PHE A 8 9.49 -2.88 21.83
C PHE A 8 9.37 -1.35 21.71
N GLU A 9 9.52 -0.66 22.84
CA GLU A 9 9.55 0.79 22.93
C GLU A 9 10.99 1.32 22.76
N ALA A 10 11.16 2.42 22.01
CA ALA A 10 12.41 3.16 21.98
C ALA A 10 12.19 4.62 22.39
N GLY A 11 12.91 5.05 23.42
CA GLY A 11 12.83 6.40 23.99
C GLY A 11 13.97 7.32 23.51
N GLN A 12 14.27 8.36 24.29
CA GLN A 12 15.33 9.34 23.98
C GLN A 12 16.74 8.93 24.49
N ASP A 13 16.84 7.94 25.36
CA ASP A 13 18.13 7.45 25.86
C ASP A 13 18.69 6.35 24.94
N VAL A 14 19.76 6.70 24.20
CA VAL A 14 20.42 5.79 23.24
C VAL A 14 21.00 4.56 23.92
N ALA A 15 21.55 4.68 25.13
CA ALA A 15 22.16 3.57 25.84
C ALA A 15 21.09 2.59 26.35
N ALA A 16 19.98 3.12 26.87
CA ALA A 16 18.83 2.29 27.26
C ALA A 16 18.22 1.57 26.04
N ASN A 17 18.06 2.28 24.93
CA ASN A 17 17.56 1.71 23.68
C ASN A 17 18.49 0.61 23.14
N LEU A 18 19.81 0.81 23.19
CA LEU A 18 20.78 -0.22 22.82
C LEU A 18 20.60 -1.47 23.69
N ALA A 19 20.54 -1.31 25.01
CA ALA A 19 20.35 -2.43 25.93
C ALA A 19 19.07 -3.23 25.61
N THR A 20 17.98 -2.53 25.28
CA THR A 20 16.73 -3.17 24.81
C THR A 20 16.93 -3.89 23.48
N CYS A 21 17.58 -3.28 22.49
CA CYS A 21 17.86 -3.92 21.20
C CYS A 21 18.64 -5.23 21.38
N LEU A 22 19.72 -5.21 22.16
CA LEU A 22 20.56 -6.39 22.40
C LEU A 22 19.77 -7.50 23.12
N ARG A 23 18.97 -7.15 24.15
CA ARG A 23 18.11 -8.10 24.86
C ARG A 23 17.05 -8.72 23.95
N MET A 24 16.45 -7.94 23.05
CA MET A 24 15.43 -8.43 22.13
C MET A 24 16.04 -9.32 21.02
N ILE A 25 17.28 -9.03 20.60
CA ILE A 25 18.04 -9.93 19.71
C ILE A 25 18.35 -11.25 20.44
N ASP A 26 18.81 -11.20 21.69
CA ASP A 26 19.06 -12.40 22.50
C ASP A 26 17.78 -13.26 22.63
N ALA A 27 16.63 -12.62 22.90
CA ALA A 27 15.34 -13.30 23.00
C ALA A 27 14.90 -13.93 21.68
N ALA A 28 15.07 -13.24 20.55
CA ALA A 28 14.76 -13.79 19.23
C ALA A 28 15.69 -14.94 18.83
N ALA A 29 16.98 -14.84 19.16
CA ALA A 29 17.94 -15.91 18.94
C ALA A 29 17.62 -17.15 19.80
N ALA A 30 17.16 -16.96 21.04
CA ALA A 30 16.72 -18.06 21.91
C ALA A 30 15.52 -18.83 21.34
N GLU A 31 14.67 -18.19 20.53
CA GLU A 31 13.59 -18.85 19.77
C GLU A 31 14.09 -19.56 18.49
N GLY A 32 15.38 -19.47 18.19
CA GLY A 32 16.03 -20.08 17.04
C GLY A 32 15.92 -19.27 15.74
N ALA A 33 15.65 -17.97 15.82
CA ALA A 33 15.52 -17.12 14.64
C ALA A 33 16.87 -16.93 13.91
N GLY A 34 16.91 -17.30 12.64
CA GLY A 34 18.06 -17.05 11.74
C GLY A 34 18.06 -15.66 11.11
N LEU A 35 16.98 -14.90 11.31
CA LEU A 35 16.84 -13.50 10.91
C LEU A 35 15.95 -12.77 11.92
N VAL A 36 16.40 -11.62 12.39
CA VAL A 36 15.70 -10.76 13.36
C VAL A 36 15.51 -9.37 12.78
N VAL A 37 14.27 -8.87 12.77
CA VAL A 37 13.92 -7.52 12.32
C VAL A 37 13.51 -6.67 13.52
N LEU A 38 14.16 -5.53 13.70
CA LEU A 38 13.87 -4.56 14.77
C LEU A 38 12.99 -3.39 14.25
N PRO A 39 12.26 -2.70 15.15
CA PRO A 39 11.45 -1.54 14.80
C PRO A 39 12.28 -0.35 14.26
N GLU A 40 11.60 0.63 13.67
CA GLU A 40 12.25 1.78 13.05
C GLU A 40 12.79 2.78 14.06
N PHE A 41 13.91 3.44 13.77
CA PHE A 41 14.58 4.35 14.72
C PHE A 41 14.77 3.68 16.08
N CYS A 42 15.37 2.49 16.09
CA CYS A 42 15.58 1.73 17.31
C CYS A 42 16.67 2.33 18.20
N ASN A 43 17.48 3.25 17.69
CA ASN A 43 18.51 3.96 18.45
C ASN A 43 17.96 5.13 19.28
N HIS A 44 16.90 5.80 18.79
CA HIS A 44 16.35 7.00 19.41
C HIS A 44 14.93 7.26 18.91
N LEU A 45 14.08 7.85 19.74
CA LEU A 45 12.77 8.35 19.33
C LEU A 45 12.89 9.27 18.09
N SER A 46 12.04 9.11 17.09
CA SER A 46 12.11 9.91 15.84
C SER A 46 11.54 11.32 16.01
N TRP A 47 11.93 11.99 17.08
CA TRP A 47 11.52 13.34 17.45
C TRP A 47 12.76 14.15 17.84
N TYR A 48 12.97 15.25 17.13
CA TYR A 48 14.15 16.10 17.28
C TYR A 48 13.73 17.56 17.41
N ASP A 49 14.54 18.37 18.09
CA ASP A 49 14.27 19.81 18.20
C ASP A 49 14.71 20.55 16.93
N ASP A 50 15.82 20.12 16.36
CA ASP A 50 16.40 20.65 15.13
C ASP A 50 17.31 19.61 14.45
N ARG A 51 17.83 19.96 13.27
CA ARG A 51 18.77 19.10 12.52
C ARG A 51 20.08 18.82 13.26
N ARG A 52 20.53 19.73 14.15
CA ARG A 52 21.75 19.52 14.97
C ARG A 52 21.46 18.49 16.05
N HIS A 53 20.28 18.51 16.67
CA HIS A 53 19.84 17.52 17.63
C HIS A 53 19.74 16.15 16.96
N ALA A 54 19.07 16.05 15.82
CA ALA A 54 19.01 14.81 15.03
C ALA A 54 20.41 14.24 14.77
N ARG A 55 21.36 15.07 14.32
CA ARG A 55 22.75 14.66 14.06
C ARG A 55 23.54 14.28 15.32
N ARG A 56 23.25 14.89 16.48
CA ARG A 56 23.89 14.51 17.76
C ARG A 56 23.44 13.12 18.21
N MET A 57 22.15 12.82 18.10
CA MET A 57 21.56 11.54 18.53
C MET A 57 21.71 10.41 17.50
N ALA A 58 22.10 10.76 16.27
CA ALA A 58 22.35 9.80 15.21
C ALA A 58 23.53 8.87 15.54
N CYS A 59 23.40 7.62 15.14
CA CYS A 59 24.52 6.69 15.04
C CYS A 59 25.56 7.19 14.04
N ARG A 60 26.75 6.61 14.09
CA ARG A 60 27.85 6.78 13.14
C ARG A 60 28.44 5.42 12.79
N ASP A 61 28.97 5.30 11.58
CA ASP A 61 29.66 4.08 11.17
C ASP A 61 30.82 3.79 12.14
N GLY A 62 30.84 2.56 12.68
CA GLY A 62 31.82 2.12 13.68
C GLY A 62 31.60 2.60 15.12
N ASP A 63 30.47 3.24 15.43
CA ASP A 63 30.14 3.60 16.81
C ASP A 63 29.78 2.38 17.68
N ASP A 64 29.66 2.62 18.99
CA ASP A 64 29.37 1.57 19.97
C ASP A 64 28.00 0.90 19.72
N PHE A 65 27.00 1.65 19.23
CA PHE A 65 25.67 1.13 18.98
C PHE A 65 25.70 0.10 17.84
N LEU A 66 26.23 0.48 16.67
CA LEU A 66 26.31 -0.40 15.51
C LEU A 66 27.28 -1.56 15.75
N THR A 67 28.39 -1.30 16.44
CA THR A 67 29.38 -2.34 16.80
C THR A 67 28.76 -3.40 17.72
N ALA A 68 27.95 -2.99 18.70
CA ALA A 68 27.28 -3.94 19.60
C ALA A 68 26.21 -4.77 18.87
N ILE A 69 25.44 -4.17 17.96
CA ILE A 69 24.47 -4.91 17.14
C ILE A 69 25.18 -5.93 16.24
N ALA A 70 26.25 -5.53 15.55
CA ALA A 70 27.07 -6.42 14.74
C ALA A 70 27.67 -7.56 15.57
N ALA A 71 28.15 -7.27 16.78
CA ALA A 71 28.66 -8.29 17.69
C ALA A 71 27.57 -9.30 18.09
N LYS A 72 26.33 -8.85 18.32
CA LYS A 72 25.20 -9.74 18.63
C LYS A 72 24.76 -10.59 17.44
N ALA A 73 24.75 -10.04 16.24
CA ALA A 73 24.50 -10.81 15.02
C ALA A 73 25.50 -11.97 14.89
N ARG A 74 26.80 -11.68 15.15
CA ARG A 74 27.87 -12.69 15.17
C ARG A 74 27.75 -13.70 16.31
N GLU A 75 27.46 -13.25 17.52
CA GLU A 75 27.32 -14.10 18.72
C GLU A 75 26.27 -15.19 18.50
N HIS A 76 25.13 -14.81 17.89
CA HIS A 76 24.01 -15.72 17.67
C HIS A 76 24.02 -16.38 16.29
N GLY A 77 24.94 -16.02 15.40
CA GLY A 77 24.97 -16.50 14.02
C GLY A 77 23.67 -16.19 13.27
N THR A 78 23.09 -15.01 13.49
CA THR A 78 21.80 -14.61 12.93
C THR A 78 21.91 -13.33 12.12
N TYR A 79 21.06 -13.18 11.10
CA TYR A 79 20.94 -11.90 10.41
C TYR A 79 20.17 -10.92 11.28
N VAL A 80 20.60 -9.66 11.34
CA VAL A 80 19.93 -8.62 12.12
C VAL A 80 19.65 -7.40 11.25
N LYS A 81 18.36 -7.09 11.04
CA LYS A 81 17.91 -5.90 10.34
C LYS A 81 17.46 -4.85 11.35
N ILE A 82 18.06 -3.66 11.26
CA ILE A 82 17.68 -2.50 12.07
C ILE A 82 17.37 -1.31 11.18
N ASN A 83 16.72 -0.30 11.76
CA ASN A 83 16.69 1.03 11.18
C ASN A 83 17.01 2.08 12.26
N VAL A 84 17.92 3.00 11.93
CA VAL A 84 18.45 4.01 12.84
C VAL A 84 18.55 5.37 12.17
N THR A 85 18.57 6.44 12.96
CA THR A 85 19.05 7.73 12.46
C THR A 85 20.57 7.69 12.36
N LEU A 86 21.12 7.96 11.18
CA LEU A 86 22.53 7.81 10.86
C LEU A 86 23.12 9.13 10.36
N ALA A 87 24.22 9.57 10.98
CA ALA A 87 24.96 10.75 10.54
C ALA A 87 25.96 10.35 9.46
N ARG A 88 25.92 11.04 8.32
CA ARG A 88 26.86 10.86 7.21
C ARG A 88 28.02 11.84 7.29
N ASP A 89 29.16 11.45 6.74
CA ASP A 89 30.37 12.29 6.64
C ASP A 89 30.15 13.52 5.74
N ASP A 90 29.27 13.40 4.74
CA ASP A 90 28.86 14.49 3.85
C ASP A 90 27.96 15.56 4.53
N GLY A 91 27.68 15.38 5.83
CA GLY A 91 26.85 16.29 6.63
C GLY A 91 25.38 15.93 6.67
N ARG A 92 24.90 14.99 5.85
CA ARG A 92 23.51 14.50 5.89
C ARG A 92 23.22 13.72 7.16
N THR A 93 21.94 13.66 7.51
CA THR A 93 21.39 12.80 8.58
C THR A 93 20.18 12.07 8.03
N THR A 94 20.23 10.75 7.93
CA THR A 94 19.20 9.95 7.24
C THR A 94 18.57 8.93 8.19
N GLY A 95 17.30 8.58 7.98
CA GLY A 95 16.76 7.32 8.51
C GLY A 95 17.28 6.17 7.64
N THR A 96 18.02 5.22 8.21
CA THR A 96 18.78 4.23 7.45
C THR A 96 18.44 2.81 7.88
N ASN A 97 18.10 1.96 6.92
CA ASN A 97 18.02 0.51 7.12
C ASN A 97 19.42 -0.11 7.00
N LEU A 98 19.76 -1.00 7.92
CA LEU A 98 21.03 -1.73 7.97
C LEU A 98 20.75 -3.23 8.16
N LEU A 99 21.46 -4.08 7.43
CA LEU A 99 21.41 -5.54 7.55
C LEU A 99 22.80 -6.07 7.89
N PHE A 100 22.92 -6.65 9.08
CA PHE A 100 24.11 -7.38 9.52
C PHE A 100 23.94 -8.87 9.27
N ASP A 101 24.98 -9.53 8.78
CA ASP A 101 25.01 -10.97 8.57
C ASP A 101 25.42 -11.75 9.84
N PRO A 102 25.37 -13.09 9.83
CA PRO A 102 25.81 -13.95 10.93
C PRO A 102 27.29 -13.84 11.31
N GLN A 103 28.10 -13.12 10.54
CA GLN A 103 29.50 -12.81 10.86
C GLN A 103 29.65 -11.42 11.51
N GLY A 104 28.56 -10.66 11.60
CA GLY A 104 28.54 -9.27 12.05
C GLY A 104 28.94 -8.28 10.96
N THR A 105 29.00 -8.70 9.71
CA THR A 105 29.33 -7.83 8.56
C THR A 105 28.09 -7.08 8.13
N LEU A 106 28.22 -5.78 7.86
CA LEU A 106 27.16 -5.01 7.22
C LEU A 106 27.05 -5.40 5.75
N VAL A 107 26.01 -6.13 5.38
CA VAL A 107 25.79 -6.67 4.01
C VAL A 107 24.74 -5.90 3.23
N GLY A 108 23.98 -5.02 3.88
CA GLY A 108 23.00 -4.17 3.21
C GLY A 108 22.81 -2.84 3.94
N GLN A 109 22.68 -1.77 3.18
CA GLN A 109 22.39 -0.43 3.69
C GLN A 109 21.54 0.35 2.70
N CYS A 110 20.48 1.01 3.16
CA CYS A 110 19.73 1.98 2.36
C CYS A 110 19.08 3.07 3.20
N ASP A 111 19.14 4.30 2.70
CA ASP A 111 18.45 5.45 3.29
C ASP A 111 16.96 5.43 2.90
N LYS A 112 16.10 5.79 3.86
CA LYS A 112 14.65 5.94 3.67
C LYS A 112 14.36 7.00 2.61
N GLN A 113 13.61 6.64 1.59
CA GLN A 113 13.31 7.46 0.42
C GLN A 113 12.07 8.34 0.64
N THR A 114 11.11 7.82 1.41
CA THR A 114 9.85 8.51 1.73
C THR A 114 9.80 8.85 3.21
N LEU A 115 9.97 10.13 3.55
CA LEU A 115 9.90 10.62 4.93
C LEU A 115 8.48 11.02 5.32
N MET A 116 8.15 10.88 6.61
CA MET A 116 6.85 11.21 7.17
C MET A 116 6.92 12.24 8.31
N GLY A 117 6.02 13.22 8.30
CA GLY A 117 5.84 14.14 9.43
C GLY A 117 7.13 14.91 9.78
N SER A 118 7.52 14.88 11.06
CA SER A 118 8.71 15.57 11.60
C SER A 118 10.02 15.08 10.99
N GLU A 119 10.06 13.90 10.39
CA GLU A 119 11.23 13.43 9.65
C GLU A 119 11.61 14.41 8.53
N ASN A 120 10.62 15.02 7.86
CA ASN A 120 10.85 15.99 6.79
C ASN A 120 11.55 17.27 7.27
N ASP A 121 11.42 17.61 8.55
CA ASP A 121 12.02 18.81 9.13
C ASP A 121 13.50 18.58 9.52
N HIS A 122 13.90 17.32 9.73
CA HIS A 122 15.15 17.00 10.43
C HIS A 122 16.08 16.04 9.68
N LEU A 123 15.56 15.23 8.77
CA LEU A 123 16.30 14.18 8.07
C LEU A 123 16.41 14.47 6.57
N ASP A 124 17.38 13.84 5.94
CA ASP A 124 17.58 13.83 4.49
C ASP A 124 16.97 12.57 3.87
N ARG A 125 16.40 12.72 2.68
CA ARG A 125 15.88 11.60 1.89
C ARG A 125 17.01 10.80 1.27
N GLY A 126 16.79 9.50 1.12
CA GLY A 126 17.65 8.63 0.32
C GLY A 126 17.71 9.08 -1.14
N SER A 127 18.91 9.00 -1.72
CA SER A 127 19.20 9.41 -3.09
C SER A 127 19.40 8.23 -4.05
N ALA A 128 19.26 7.00 -3.56
CA ALA A 128 19.43 5.77 -4.32
C ALA A 128 18.37 4.74 -3.90
N ALA A 129 17.98 3.88 -4.83
CA ALA A 129 17.15 2.73 -4.52
C ALA A 129 17.90 1.75 -3.61
N GLY A 130 17.20 1.14 -2.65
CA GLY A 130 17.81 0.17 -1.75
C GLY A 130 18.30 -1.10 -2.45
N PRO A 131 19.36 -1.76 -1.95
CA PRO A 131 19.86 -2.99 -2.55
C PRO A 131 18.89 -4.15 -2.34
N VAL A 132 18.98 -5.14 -3.23
CA VAL A 132 18.49 -6.50 -2.97
C VAL A 132 19.71 -7.31 -2.57
N VAL A 133 19.72 -7.86 -1.36
CA VAL A 133 20.88 -8.56 -0.79
C VAL A 133 20.67 -10.06 -0.94
N ASP A 134 21.59 -10.73 -1.64
CA ASP A 134 21.59 -12.18 -1.72
C ASP A 134 22.02 -12.79 -0.40
N THR A 135 21.22 -13.72 0.11
CA THR A 135 21.52 -14.50 1.32
C THR A 135 21.36 -15.99 1.02
N PRO A 136 21.91 -16.90 1.86
CA PRO A 136 21.76 -18.34 1.67
C PRO A 136 20.31 -18.85 1.66
N PHE A 137 19.37 -18.06 2.19
CA PHE A 137 17.95 -18.43 2.25
C PHE A 137 17.07 -17.71 1.22
N GLY A 138 17.61 -16.75 0.48
CA GLY A 138 16.90 -16.01 -0.57
C GLY A 138 17.31 -14.55 -0.65
N ALA A 139 16.83 -13.86 -1.68
CA ALA A 139 17.11 -12.46 -1.91
C ALA A 139 16.25 -11.55 -1.01
N VAL A 140 16.86 -10.60 -0.31
CA VAL A 140 16.22 -9.78 0.72
C VAL A 140 16.17 -8.30 0.31
N GLY A 141 15.00 -7.68 0.45
CA GLY A 141 14.80 -6.23 0.33
C GLY A 141 14.48 -5.59 1.69
N MET A 142 14.90 -4.34 1.89
CA MET A 142 14.63 -3.59 3.13
C MET A 142 13.88 -2.30 2.84
N TYR A 143 12.90 -1.98 3.69
CA TYR A 143 12.18 -0.72 3.67
C TYR A 143 11.73 -0.33 5.08
N ALA A 144 11.23 0.89 5.26
CA ALA A 144 10.77 1.37 6.55
C ALA A 144 9.46 2.18 6.49
N CYS A 145 8.50 1.75 7.32
CA CYS A 145 7.27 2.46 7.66
C CYS A 145 6.53 3.06 6.45
N MET A 146 6.59 4.38 6.28
CA MET A 146 5.91 5.13 5.23
C MET A 146 6.21 4.60 3.80
N GLU A 147 7.36 3.97 3.59
CA GLU A 147 7.71 3.32 2.31
C GLU A 147 6.85 2.09 2.00
N GLY A 148 6.17 1.53 3.00
CA GLY A 148 5.22 0.41 2.88
C GLY A 148 3.77 0.82 2.65
N VAL A 149 3.43 2.10 2.89
CA VAL A 149 2.08 2.64 2.66
C VAL A 149 1.83 2.89 1.16
N ALA A 150 2.90 3.02 0.37
CA ALA A 150 2.85 3.13 -1.08
C ALA A 150 3.66 1.99 -1.74
N PRO A 151 3.36 1.60 -2.99
CA PRO A 151 3.91 0.40 -3.57
C PRO A 151 5.34 0.58 -4.13
N GLU A 152 5.79 1.81 -4.40
CA GLU A 152 6.98 2.04 -5.24
C GLU A 152 8.25 1.38 -4.71
N VAL A 153 8.52 1.49 -3.41
CA VAL A 153 9.75 0.93 -2.83
C VAL A 153 9.68 -0.60 -2.81
N THR A 154 8.57 -1.15 -2.32
CA THR A 154 8.37 -2.60 -2.18
C THR A 154 8.27 -3.30 -3.54
N ARG A 155 7.52 -2.73 -4.48
CA ARG A 155 7.43 -3.20 -5.87
C ARG A 155 8.79 -3.14 -6.56
N GLY A 156 9.53 -2.04 -6.40
CA GLY A 156 10.87 -1.90 -6.98
C GLY A 156 11.85 -2.96 -6.47
N LEU A 157 11.80 -3.29 -5.16
CA LEU A 157 12.60 -4.37 -4.57
C LEU A 157 12.19 -5.75 -5.13
N ALA A 158 10.89 -6.04 -5.18
CA ALA A 158 10.38 -7.32 -5.68
C ALA A 158 10.69 -7.53 -7.17
N VAL A 159 10.55 -6.50 -8.01
CA VAL A 159 10.89 -6.58 -9.45
C VAL A 159 12.39 -6.83 -9.65
N ARG A 160 13.24 -6.28 -8.77
CA ARG A 160 14.69 -6.59 -8.75
C ARG A 160 15.02 -7.97 -8.15
N GLY A 161 14.02 -8.78 -7.80
CA GLY A 161 14.19 -10.16 -7.39
C GLY A 161 14.13 -10.42 -5.89
N ALA A 162 13.75 -9.44 -5.06
CA ALA A 162 13.55 -9.71 -3.63
C ALA A 162 12.47 -10.79 -3.43
N GLU A 163 12.78 -11.79 -2.60
CA GLU A 163 11.90 -12.89 -2.21
C GLU A 163 11.37 -12.70 -0.77
N LEU A 164 12.04 -11.87 0.02
CA LEU A 164 11.68 -11.52 1.39
C LEU A 164 11.87 -10.02 1.60
N LEU A 165 10.87 -9.33 2.14
CA LEU A 165 10.94 -7.90 2.48
C LEU A 165 10.96 -7.69 4.00
N LEU A 166 11.85 -6.82 4.47
CA LEU A 166 12.06 -6.53 5.90
C LEU A 166 11.63 -5.10 6.23
N ASN A 167 10.53 -4.98 6.97
CA ASN A 167 9.93 -3.71 7.33
C ASN A 167 10.24 -3.33 8.78
N SER A 168 10.84 -2.16 8.99
CA SER A 168 10.93 -1.54 10.32
C SER A 168 9.89 -0.43 10.39
N LEU A 169 9.07 -0.43 11.44
CA LEU A 169 7.95 0.50 11.61
C LEU A 169 8.09 1.33 12.89
N ASN A 170 7.71 2.60 12.77
CA ASN A 170 7.46 3.54 13.86
C ASN A 170 6.07 4.16 13.59
N SER A 171 5.02 3.36 13.76
CA SER A 171 3.65 3.77 13.39
C SER A 171 2.66 3.44 14.48
N PHE A 172 1.76 4.38 14.77
CA PHE A 172 0.60 4.19 15.63
C PHE A 172 -0.64 3.74 14.85
N ALA A 173 -0.57 3.78 13.51
CA ALA A 173 -1.69 3.50 12.63
C ALA A 173 -2.02 2.00 12.63
N THR A 174 -3.30 1.66 12.73
CA THR A 174 -3.77 0.27 12.83
C THR A 174 -4.01 -0.39 11.47
N ASP A 175 -4.07 0.42 10.41
CA ASP A 175 -4.10 -0.02 9.02
C ASP A 175 -2.75 -0.52 8.50
N GLU A 176 -1.64 -0.28 9.20
CA GLU A 176 -0.36 -0.96 8.92
C GLU A 176 -0.51 -2.48 8.97
N ALA A 177 -0.96 -2.99 10.11
CA ALA A 177 -1.05 -4.42 10.35
C ALA A 177 -2.24 -5.07 9.62
N SER A 178 -3.32 -4.31 9.40
CA SER A 178 -4.56 -4.83 8.82
C SER A 178 -4.67 -4.67 7.31
N LEU A 179 -3.85 -3.82 6.68
CA LEU A 179 -3.93 -3.54 5.23
C LEU A 179 -2.55 -3.44 4.57
N HIS A 180 -1.72 -2.47 4.97
CA HIS A 180 -0.49 -2.11 4.25
C HIS A 180 0.53 -3.26 4.24
N ILE A 181 0.84 -3.86 5.38
CA ILE A 181 1.84 -4.94 5.44
C ILE A 181 1.34 -6.19 4.67
N PRO A 182 0.09 -6.69 4.88
CA PRO A 182 -0.38 -7.87 4.17
C PRO A 182 -0.45 -7.71 2.65
N VAL A 183 -0.91 -6.56 2.16
CA VAL A 183 -1.02 -6.33 0.71
C VAL A 183 0.34 -6.28 0.02
N ARG A 184 1.40 -5.75 0.67
CA ARG A 184 2.75 -5.77 0.10
C ARG A 184 3.29 -7.18 -0.09
N ALA A 185 2.92 -8.12 0.79
CA ALA A 185 3.26 -9.53 0.62
C ALA A 185 2.52 -10.13 -0.58
N ALA A 186 1.19 -9.99 -0.60
CA ALA A 186 0.31 -10.57 -1.62
C ALA A 186 0.59 -10.05 -3.03
N GLU A 187 0.64 -8.73 -3.21
CA GLU A 187 0.78 -8.11 -4.53
C GLU A 187 2.15 -8.38 -5.17
N ASN A 188 3.18 -8.62 -4.34
CA ASN A 188 4.53 -8.94 -4.79
C ASN A 188 4.81 -10.45 -4.79
N LYS A 189 3.91 -11.27 -4.25
CA LYS A 189 4.13 -12.71 -4.00
C LYS A 189 5.47 -12.96 -3.30
N VAL A 190 5.70 -12.29 -2.17
CA VAL A 190 6.91 -12.38 -1.34
C VAL A 190 6.56 -12.47 0.14
N TRP A 191 7.47 -13.01 0.94
CA TRP A 191 7.34 -12.93 2.39
C TRP A 191 7.60 -11.50 2.89
N VAL A 192 6.95 -11.12 3.99
CA VAL A 192 7.24 -9.88 4.71
C VAL A 192 7.43 -10.16 6.19
N VAL A 193 8.52 -9.64 6.77
CA VAL A 193 8.75 -9.62 8.22
C VAL A 193 8.75 -8.17 8.69
N ALA A 194 7.76 -7.80 9.49
CA ALA A 194 7.50 -6.42 9.87
C ALA A 194 7.52 -6.24 11.38
N ALA A 195 8.43 -5.40 11.86
CA ALA A 195 8.60 -5.07 13.28
C ALA A 195 8.15 -3.64 13.55
N ASN A 196 7.20 -3.46 14.45
CA ASN A 196 6.66 -2.16 14.83
C ASN A 196 6.92 -1.85 16.31
N LYS A 197 6.94 -0.57 16.63
CA LYS A 197 7.06 -0.10 18.01
C LYS A 197 5.76 -0.32 18.79
N VAL A 198 5.93 -0.36 20.10
CA VAL A 198 4.88 -0.12 21.10
C VAL A 198 5.31 1.04 21.99
N GLY A 199 4.40 1.53 22.83
CA GLY A 199 4.68 2.65 23.73
C GLY A 199 4.71 4.00 23.01
N PRO A 200 5.05 5.10 23.71
CA PRO A 200 4.97 6.44 23.16
C PRO A 200 5.84 6.64 21.91
N LEU A 201 5.27 7.25 20.86
CA LEU A 201 6.03 7.69 19.67
C LEU A 201 6.41 9.17 19.72
N LEU A 202 6.09 9.84 20.82
CA LEU A 202 6.33 11.25 21.07
C LEU A 202 6.92 11.43 22.47
N PRO A 203 7.76 12.46 22.69
CA PRO A 203 8.19 12.81 24.04
C PRO A 203 7.00 13.13 24.94
N ALA A 204 7.06 12.72 26.21
CA ALA A 204 5.95 12.84 27.15
C ALA A 204 5.49 14.30 27.33
N GLU A 205 6.44 15.24 27.31
CA GLU A 205 6.22 16.68 27.41
C GLU A 205 5.49 17.27 26.19
N HIS A 206 5.56 16.63 25.02
CA HIS A 206 4.90 17.08 23.79
C HIS A 206 3.60 16.34 23.51
N LEU A 207 3.35 15.20 24.16
CA LEU A 207 2.19 14.35 23.89
C LEU A 207 0.87 15.11 24.03
N GLY A 208 0.71 15.91 25.10
CA GLY A 208 -0.52 16.67 25.35
C GLY A 208 -0.81 17.75 24.30
N SER A 209 0.22 18.51 23.90
CA SER A 209 0.05 19.60 22.92
C SER A 209 -0.20 19.05 21.52
N ILE A 210 0.50 17.98 21.13
CA ILE A 210 0.31 17.31 19.83
C ILE A 210 -1.04 16.62 19.78
N SER A 211 -1.42 15.87 20.83
CA SER A 211 -2.74 15.25 20.94
C SER A 211 -3.86 16.28 20.76
N ALA A 212 -3.77 17.43 21.44
CA ALA A 212 -4.75 18.51 21.29
C ALA A 212 -4.77 19.09 19.86
N GLY A 213 -3.60 19.26 19.23
CA GLY A 213 -3.47 19.78 17.87
C GLY A 213 -4.02 18.83 16.79
N LEU A 214 -3.76 17.53 16.92
CA LEU A 214 -4.25 16.50 15.99
C LEU A 214 -5.68 16.06 16.30
N LYS A 215 -6.20 16.38 17.50
CA LYS A 215 -7.45 15.83 18.07
C LYS A 215 -7.46 14.30 18.12
N VAL A 216 -6.29 13.71 18.24
CA VAL A 216 -6.08 12.27 18.43
C VAL A 216 -5.85 12.04 19.92
N PRO A 217 -6.60 11.15 20.59
CA PRO A 217 -6.37 10.91 22.01
C PRO A 217 -4.94 10.41 22.28
N PRO A 218 -4.31 10.80 23.40
CA PRO A 218 -2.89 10.50 23.66
C PRO A 218 -2.53 9.02 23.55
N GLU A 219 -3.42 8.13 23.98
CA GLU A 219 -3.23 6.67 23.93
C GLU A 219 -3.14 6.11 22.51
N TRP A 220 -3.63 6.86 21.52
CA TRP A 220 -3.55 6.52 20.10
C TRP A 220 -2.30 7.05 19.40
N LEU A 221 -1.46 7.82 20.10
CA LEU A 221 -0.16 8.27 19.60
C LEU A 221 0.99 7.35 20.06
N HIS A 222 0.63 6.14 20.47
CA HIS A 222 1.55 5.07 20.82
C HIS A 222 1.72 4.11 19.65
N GLY A 223 2.89 3.49 19.55
CA GLY A 223 3.17 2.46 18.57
C GLY A 223 2.09 1.39 18.58
N ALA A 224 1.60 1.06 17.40
CA ALA A 224 0.47 0.16 17.21
C ALA A 224 0.78 -1.29 17.61
N GLY A 225 2.05 -1.63 17.85
CA GLY A 225 2.49 -3.00 17.97
C GLY A 225 2.10 -3.78 16.72
N GLU A 226 1.55 -4.97 16.93
CA GLU A 226 1.10 -5.86 15.85
C GLU A 226 2.19 -6.18 14.82
N SER A 227 3.43 -6.24 15.29
CA SER A 227 4.55 -6.79 14.52
C SER A 227 4.15 -8.15 13.97
N GLN A 228 4.44 -8.43 12.70
CA GLN A 228 3.89 -9.60 12.03
C GLN A 228 4.78 -10.17 10.94
N ILE A 229 4.52 -11.44 10.65
CA ILE A 229 5.14 -12.20 9.56
C ILE A 229 4.03 -12.60 8.61
N VAL A 230 4.19 -12.29 7.33
CA VAL A 230 3.15 -12.44 6.31
C VAL A 230 3.66 -13.27 5.13
N ALA A 231 2.86 -14.25 4.73
CA ALA A 231 3.11 -15.13 3.61
C ALA A 231 2.86 -14.45 2.24
N PRO A 232 3.41 -14.99 1.14
CA PRO A 232 3.25 -14.46 -0.22
C PRO A 232 1.81 -14.30 -0.74
N ASP A 233 0.81 -14.90 -0.10
CA ASP A 233 -0.61 -14.76 -0.43
C ASP A 233 -1.32 -13.67 0.40
N GLY A 234 -0.60 -13.00 1.30
CA GLY A 234 -1.14 -12.02 2.24
C GLY A 234 -1.59 -12.61 3.58
N THR A 235 -1.44 -13.91 3.80
CA THR A 235 -1.80 -14.56 5.07
C THR A 235 -0.82 -14.14 6.17
N VAL A 236 -1.35 -13.55 7.25
CA VAL A 236 -0.58 -13.26 8.47
C VAL A 236 -0.38 -14.56 9.26
N VAL A 237 0.85 -15.10 9.26
CA VAL A 237 1.17 -16.39 9.91
C VAL A 237 1.56 -16.25 11.37
N ALA A 238 2.02 -15.06 11.78
CA ALA A 238 2.31 -14.73 13.18
C ALA A 238 2.11 -13.23 13.40
N LYS A 239 1.56 -12.85 14.56
CA LYS A 239 1.22 -11.47 14.88
C LYS A 239 1.40 -11.20 16.37
N GLY A 240 2.05 -10.08 16.70
CA GLY A 240 2.25 -9.58 18.05
C GLY A 240 1.02 -8.87 18.61
N PRO A 241 0.99 -8.60 19.92
CA PRO A 241 -0.09 -7.84 20.56
C PRO A 241 -0.06 -6.35 20.14
N ARG A 242 -1.17 -5.65 20.41
CA ARG A 242 -1.28 -4.19 20.25
C ARG A 242 -0.35 -3.40 21.17
N THR A 243 -0.02 -3.96 22.32
CA THR A 243 0.78 -3.30 23.36
C THR A 243 1.74 -4.31 24.00
N GLY A 244 2.81 -3.80 24.61
CA GLY A 244 3.81 -4.63 25.27
C GLY A 244 4.86 -5.20 24.32
N GLU A 245 6.00 -5.57 24.89
CA GLU A 245 7.09 -6.19 24.16
C GLU A 245 6.71 -7.59 23.67
N ALA A 246 7.22 -7.98 22.51
CA ALA A 246 7.00 -9.31 21.97
C ALA A 246 8.15 -9.73 21.03
N VAL A 247 8.38 -11.05 20.97
CA VAL A 247 9.17 -11.70 19.93
C VAL A 247 8.20 -12.51 19.08
N VAL A 248 7.92 -12.06 17.86
CA VAL A 248 6.97 -12.71 16.96
C VAL A 248 7.75 -13.58 16.00
N VAL A 249 7.58 -14.91 16.09
CA VAL A 249 8.35 -15.88 15.31
C VAL A 249 7.46 -16.72 14.40
N ALA A 250 8.02 -17.12 13.25
CA ALA A 250 7.44 -18.10 12.36
C ALA A 250 8.52 -18.85 11.59
N ASP A 251 8.21 -20.09 11.21
CA ASP A 251 8.97 -20.82 10.21
C ASP A 251 8.42 -20.48 8.83
N ILE A 252 9.30 -20.01 7.94
CA ILE A 252 8.96 -19.62 6.57
C ILE A 252 9.74 -20.44 5.54
N ASP A 253 9.14 -20.62 4.37
CA ASP A 253 9.81 -21.12 3.18
C ASP A 253 9.88 -20.00 2.14
N VAL A 254 11.04 -19.35 2.04
CA VAL A 254 11.25 -18.20 1.13
C VAL A 254 11.09 -18.61 -0.33
N THR A 255 11.29 -19.90 -0.66
CA THR A 255 11.22 -20.39 -2.05
C THR A 255 9.81 -20.34 -2.64
N THR A 256 8.77 -20.26 -1.80
CA THR A 256 7.39 -20.06 -2.28
C THR A 256 7.21 -18.71 -2.99
N SER A 257 8.07 -17.73 -2.70
CA SER A 257 8.06 -16.41 -3.36
C SER A 257 8.53 -16.45 -4.81
N ARG A 258 9.10 -17.58 -5.26
CA ARG A 258 9.56 -17.75 -6.65
C ARG A 258 8.41 -18.02 -7.62
N ASP A 259 7.29 -18.53 -7.12
CA ASP A 259 6.10 -18.70 -7.95
C ASP A 259 5.30 -17.40 -7.99
N LYS A 260 5.40 -16.71 -9.13
CA LYS A 260 4.67 -15.46 -9.39
C LYS A 260 3.33 -15.69 -10.09
N ARG A 261 2.92 -16.95 -10.26
CA ARG A 261 1.70 -17.28 -11.00
C ARG A 261 0.44 -17.09 -10.15
N ARG A 262 -0.63 -16.72 -10.84
CA ARG A 262 -2.01 -16.73 -10.34
C ARG A 262 -2.67 -18.09 -10.64
N PRO A 263 -3.86 -18.38 -10.07
CA PRO A 263 -4.57 -19.64 -10.30
C PRO A 263 -4.87 -19.94 -11.78
N ASP A 264 -4.98 -18.91 -12.62
CA ASP A 264 -5.19 -19.05 -14.06
C ASP A 264 -3.90 -19.37 -14.85
N GLY A 265 -2.74 -19.35 -14.18
CA GLY A 265 -1.42 -19.55 -14.78
C GLY A 265 -0.67 -18.27 -15.10
N THR A 266 -1.30 -17.09 -15.01
CA THR A 266 -0.68 -15.80 -15.34
C THR A 266 0.46 -15.49 -14.38
N ASP A 267 1.67 -15.34 -14.90
CA ASP A 267 2.83 -14.83 -14.16
C ASP A 267 2.78 -13.30 -14.10
N VAL A 268 2.35 -12.75 -12.96
CA VAL A 268 2.07 -11.32 -12.81
C VAL A 268 3.31 -10.44 -12.89
N PHE A 269 4.51 -11.00 -12.72
CA PHE A 269 5.76 -10.24 -12.86
C PHE A 269 6.19 -10.20 -14.33
N LYS A 270 6.06 -11.31 -15.06
CA LYS A 270 6.35 -11.35 -16.50
C LYS A 270 5.34 -10.58 -17.33
N ALA A 271 4.08 -10.54 -16.89
CA ALA A 271 3.01 -9.85 -17.60
C ALA A 271 3.01 -8.31 -17.38
N ARG A 272 3.89 -7.78 -16.51
CA ARG A 272 4.08 -6.33 -16.32
C ARG A 272 4.46 -5.66 -17.64
N ARG A 273 4.06 -4.39 -17.78
CA ARG A 273 4.38 -3.58 -18.97
C ARG A 273 4.98 -2.24 -18.56
N PRO A 274 6.30 -2.17 -18.29
CA PRO A 274 6.96 -0.97 -17.75
C PRO A 274 6.71 0.32 -18.54
N ALA A 275 6.58 0.22 -19.88
CA ALA A 275 6.23 1.36 -20.72
C ALA A 275 4.89 2.02 -20.36
N LEU A 276 3.89 1.27 -19.90
CA LEU A 276 2.62 1.81 -19.39
C LEU A 276 2.81 2.64 -18.13
N TYR A 277 3.84 2.32 -17.35
CA TYR A 277 4.09 2.87 -16.03
C TYR A 277 5.09 4.03 -16.06
N ALA A 278 5.60 4.40 -17.24
CA ALA A 278 6.55 5.50 -17.41
C ALA A 278 6.17 6.78 -16.64
N PRO A 279 4.89 7.23 -16.59
CA PRO A 279 4.50 8.42 -15.83
C PRO A 279 4.82 8.37 -14.33
N ILE A 280 4.95 7.18 -13.72
CA ILE A 280 5.30 7.03 -12.29
C ILE A 280 6.71 7.59 -12.02
N GLY A 281 7.61 7.45 -12.99
CA GLY A 281 8.99 7.93 -12.92
C GLY A 281 9.17 9.38 -13.36
N GLU A 282 8.09 10.09 -13.66
CA GLU A 282 8.11 11.51 -14.02
C GLU A 282 7.97 12.41 -12.78
N GLU A 283 8.57 13.59 -12.86
CA GLU A 283 8.42 14.62 -11.82
C GLU A 283 6.93 15.00 -11.69
N PRO A 284 6.37 15.01 -10.47
CA PRO A 284 4.98 15.38 -10.26
C PRO A 284 4.66 16.76 -10.82
N ALA A 285 3.74 16.81 -11.78
CA ALA A 285 3.33 18.05 -12.43
C ALA A 285 2.37 18.86 -11.54
N HIS A 286 2.58 20.18 -11.47
CA HIS A 286 1.72 21.09 -10.72
C HIS A 286 0.59 21.63 -11.61
N GLY A 287 -0.53 20.89 -11.67
CA GLY A 287 -1.69 21.27 -12.46
C GLY A 287 -2.87 20.34 -12.19
N ARG A 288 -3.42 20.40 -10.98
CA ARG A 288 -4.51 19.51 -10.57
C ARG A 288 -5.85 19.99 -11.11
N ARG A 289 -6.66 19.06 -11.60
CA ARG A 289 -8.05 19.33 -12.00
C ARG A 289 -8.88 19.84 -10.82
N ALA A 290 -9.95 20.57 -11.15
CA ALA A 290 -10.98 20.95 -10.17
C ALA A 290 -11.55 19.70 -9.49
N ALA A 291 -11.90 19.83 -8.21
CA ALA A 291 -12.51 18.73 -7.46
C ALA A 291 -13.80 18.27 -8.12
N GLY A 292 -14.02 16.95 -8.13
CA GLY A 292 -15.31 16.37 -8.51
C GLY A 292 -16.44 16.74 -7.54
N SER A 293 -17.60 16.12 -7.73
CA SER A 293 -18.73 16.26 -6.81
C SER A 293 -18.37 15.82 -5.39
N ARG A 294 -18.96 16.48 -4.38
CA ARG A 294 -18.77 16.13 -2.97
C ARG A 294 -19.07 14.66 -2.70
N GLN A 295 -20.17 14.18 -3.26
CA GLN A 295 -20.64 12.80 -3.12
C GLN A 295 -21.54 12.44 -4.30
N ILE A 296 -21.51 11.18 -4.73
CA ILE A 296 -22.51 10.57 -5.63
C ILE A 296 -22.94 9.21 -5.08
N THR A 297 -24.11 8.74 -5.49
CA THR A 297 -24.50 7.34 -5.29
C THR A 297 -23.90 6.50 -6.42
N ALA A 298 -23.10 5.50 -6.06
CA ALA A 298 -22.66 4.45 -6.98
C ALA A 298 -23.49 3.18 -6.75
N ALA A 299 -23.59 2.34 -7.77
CA ALA A 299 -24.26 1.05 -7.70
C ALA A 299 -23.39 -0.07 -8.26
N VAL A 300 -23.56 -1.27 -7.71
CA VAL A 300 -23.15 -2.53 -8.33
C VAL A 300 -24.43 -3.23 -8.79
N VAL A 301 -24.48 -3.66 -10.05
CA VAL A 301 -25.61 -4.39 -10.62
C VAL A 301 -25.13 -5.67 -11.30
N ARG A 302 -25.70 -6.80 -10.90
CA ARG A 302 -25.38 -8.13 -11.42
C ARG A 302 -26.60 -9.05 -11.36
N GLY A 303 -26.47 -10.26 -11.90
CA GLY A 303 -27.55 -11.24 -12.00
C GLY A 303 -28.12 -11.34 -13.40
N ASN A 304 -29.22 -12.08 -13.53
CA ASN A 304 -29.74 -12.49 -14.85
C ASN A 304 -30.59 -11.40 -15.52
N ASP A 305 -31.30 -10.57 -14.76
CA ASP A 305 -32.09 -9.43 -15.27
C ASP A 305 -31.38 -8.10 -15.01
N LEU A 306 -30.29 -7.88 -15.75
CA LEU A 306 -29.52 -6.63 -15.68
C LEU A 306 -30.38 -5.39 -15.97
N PRO A 307 -31.31 -5.38 -16.96
CA PRO A 307 -32.21 -4.25 -17.18
C PRO A 307 -33.05 -3.87 -15.96
N ALA A 308 -33.64 -4.84 -15.24
CA ALA A 308 -34.36 -4.56 -14.01
C ALA A 308 -33.43 -4.05 -12.91
N GLY A 309 -32.24 -4.65 -12.78
CA GLY A 309 -31.22 -4.19 -11.83
C GLY A 309 -30.80 -2.74 -12.03
N VAL A 310 -30.55 -2.34 -13.28
CA VAL A 310 -30.19 -0.97 -13.66
C VAL A 310 -31.34 -0.01 -13.36
N ARG A 311 -32.60 -0.37 -13.65
CA ARG A 311 -33.76 0.44 -13.27
C ARG A 311 -33.86 0.65 -11.75
N ARG A 312 -33.58 -0.39 -10.96
CA ARG A 312 -33.53 -0.27 -9.47
C ARG A 312 -32.42 0.69 -9.03
N ALA A 313 -31.23 0.59 -9.62
CA ALA A 313 -30.11 1.48 -9.31
C ALA A 313 -30.41 2.94 -9.67
N LEU A 314 -31.01 3.20 -10.84
CA LEU A 314 -31.45 4.53 -11.27
C LEU A 314 -32.52 5.11 -10.35
N ALA A 315 -33.50 4.30 -9.94
CA ALA A 315 -34.53 4.71 -8.98
C ALA A 315 -33.93 5.05 -7.60
N ALA A 316 -32.80 4.44 -7.23
CA ALA A 316 -32.02 4.78 -6.04
C ALA A 316 -31.07 5.99 -6.24
N GLY A 317 -31.11 6.66 -7.40
CA GLY A 317 -30.33 7.86 -7.69
C GLY A 317 -28.87 7.58 -8.06
N ALA A 318 -28.53 6.36 -8.49
CA ALA A 318 -27.17 6.03 -8.90
C ALA A 318 -26.72 6.90 -10.09
N ARG A 319 -25.53 7.50 -9.97
CA ARG A 319 -24.85 8.26 -11.04
C ARG A 319 -23.77 7.43 -11.75
N LEU A 320 -23.26 6.40 -11.07
CA LEU A 320 -22.33 5.41 -11.60
C LEU A 320 -22.90 4.02 -11.29
N ILE A 321 -23.00 3.16 -12.30
CA ILE A 321 -23.46 1.78 -12.17
C ILE A 321 -22.35 0.88 -12.70
N VAL A 322 -21.74 0.05 -11.86
CA VAL A 322 -20.70 -0.90 -12.28
C VAL A 322 -21.28 -2.30 -12.33
N LEU A 323 -21.11 -2.96 -13.47
CA LEU A 323 -21.50 -4.34 -13.71
C LEU A 323 -20.25 -5.22 -13.82
N PRO A 324 -20.35 -6.53 -13.56
CA PRO A 324 -19.25 -7.47 -13.78
C PRO A 324 -18.80 -7.55 -15.25
N GLU A 325 -17.78 -8.37 -15.51
CA GLU A 325 -17.44 -8.81 -16.86
C GLU A 325 -18.66 -9.52 -17.49
N LEU A 326 -19.06 -9.10 -18.69
CA LEU A 326 -20.19 -9.64 -19.43
C LEU A 326 -19.71 -10.49 -20.60
N GLN A 327 -20.43 -11.58 -20.83
CA GLN A 327 -20.17 -12.51 -21.94
C GLN A 327 -20.92 -12.12 -23.22
N ASP A 328 -21.86 -11.17 -23.15
CA ASP A 328 -22.75 -10.79 -24.25
C ASP A 328 -22.48 -9.36 -24.74
N ALA A 329 -22.25 -9.23 -26.05
CA ALA A 329 -22.02 -7.97 -26.73
C ALA A 329 -23.30 -7.15 -27.00
N ALA A 330 -24.50 -7.74 -26.88
CA ALA A 330 -25.77 -7.04 -27.10
C ALA A 330 -26.22 -6.20 -25.90
N THR A 331 -25.92 -6.66 -24.69
CA THR A 331 -26.29 -6.00 -23.42
C THR A 331 -25.91 -4.51 -23.36
N PRO A 332 -24.71 -4.06 -23.77
CA PRO A 332 -24.36 -2.63 -23.77
C PRO A 332 -25.32 -1.71 -24.53
N GLY A 333 -25.87 -2.17 -25.67
CA GLY A 333 -26.84 -1.39 -26.45
C GLY A 333 -28.17 -1.20 -25.72
N ILE A 334 -28.62 -2.25 -25.00
CA ILE A 334 -29.83 -2.21 -24.17
C ILE A 334 -29.63 -1.23 -23.01
N LEU A 335 -28.46 -1.26 -22.36
CA LEU A 335 -28.13 -0.36 -21.26
C LEU A 335 -28.20 1.12 -21.68
N GLY A 336 -27.72 1.46 -22.87
CA GLY A 336 -27.81 2.84 -23.39
C GLY A 336 -29.25 3.35 -23.45
N GLY A 337 -30.19 2.52 -23.92
CA GLY A 337 -31.61 2.85 -23.94
C GLY A 337 -32.23 3.07 -22.55
N LEU A 338 -31.78 2.33 -21.53
CA LEU A 338 -32.24 2.50 -20.15
C LEU A 338 -31.71 3.77 -19.48
N LEU A 339 -30.52 4.21 -19.89
CA LEU A 339 -29.86 5.41 -19.38
C LEU A 339 -30.32 6.69 -20.10
N ALA A 340 -31.10 6.56 -21.19
CA ALA A 340 -31.60 7.69 -21.96
C ALA A 340 -32.41 8.67 -21.08
N GLY A 341 -32.06 9.96 -21.15
CA GLY A 341 -32.67 11.00 -20.32
C GLY A 341 -32.13 11.09 -18.88
N THR A 342 -31.09 10.32 -18.54
CA THR A 342 -30.39 10.39 -17.25
C THR A 342 -28.96 10.90 -17.42
N GLU A 343 -28.35 11.38 -16.34
CA GLU A 343 -26.90 11.70 -16.29
C GLU A 343 -26.07 10.53 -15.76
N ALA A 344 -26.68 9.36 -15.58
CA ALA A 344 -25.99 8.19 -15.06
C ALA A 344 -25.17 7.50 -16.16
N VAL A 345 -24.06 6.89 -15.76
CA VAL A 345 -23.26 6.02 -16.62
C VAL A 345 -23.22 4.60 -16.08
N ALA A 346 -23.24 3.62 -16.98
CA ALA A 346 -22.95 2.23 -16.67
C ALA A 346 -21.54 1.86 -17.14
N VAL A 347 -20.82 1.08 -16.35
CA VAL A 347 -19.49 0.56 -16.66
C VAL A 347 -19.52 -0.96 -16.56
N THR A 348 -18.92 -1.63 -17.54
CA THR A 348 -18.76 -3.08 -17.60
C THR A 348 -17.55 -3.41 -18.48
N SER A 349 -17.23 -4.67 -18.69
CA SER A 349 -16.32 -5.10 -19.74
C SER A 349 -16.88 -6.29 -20.52
N VAL A 350 -16.48 -6.41 -21.78
CA VAL A 350 -16.93 -7.46 -22.71
C VAL A 350 -15.76 -7.95 -23.56
N LEU A 351 -15.89 -9.15 -24.11
CA LEU A 351 -15.09 -9.54 -25.27
C LEU A 351 -15.69 -8.92 -26.54
N ASP A 352 -14.96 -8.00 -27.16
CA ASP A 352 -15.29 -7.39 -28.45
C ASP A 352 -14.24 -7.82 -29.49
N GLY A 353 -14.61 -8.77 -30.35
CA GLY A 353 -13.68 -9.42 -31.26
C GLY A 353 -12.61 -10.20 -30.50
N ASP A 354 -11.36 -9.84 -30.71
CA ASP A 354 -10.19 -10.38 -30.01
C ASP A 354 -9.75 -9.50 -28.82
N ALA A 355 -10.52 -8.49 -28.40
CA ALA A 355 -10.15 -7.61 -27.30
C ALA A 355 -11.09 -7.75 -26.10
N HIS A 356 -10.55 -7.80 -24.88
CA HIS A 356 -11.31 -7.60 -23.66
C HIS A 356 -11.33 -6.09 -23.37
N VAL A 357 -12.51 -5.49 -23.43
CA VAL A 357 -12.66 -4.03 -23.43
C VAL A 357 -13.67 -3.61 -22.37
N GLY A 358 -13.23 -2.76 -21.46
CA GLY A 358 -14.09 -1.98 -20.58
C GLY A 358 -14.89 -0.95 -21.38
N LEU A 359 -16.17 -0.81 -21.09
CA LEU A 359 -17.10 0.11 -21.75
C LEU A 359 -17.65 1.10 -20.74
N VAL A 360 -17.71 2.37 -21.14
CA VAL A 360 -18.48 3.41 -20.46
C VAL A 360 -19.71 3.70 -21.31
N ILE A 361 -20.89 3.51 -20.73
CA ILE A 361 -22.18 3.56 -21.43
C ILE A 361 -23.01 4.67 -20.81
N ALA A 362 -23.54 5.57 -21.63
CA ALA A 362 -24.46 6.64 -21.25
C ALA A 362 -25.77 6.52 -22.05
N GLY A 363 -26.69 7.47 -21.87
CA GLY A 363 -27.97 7.48 -22.60
C GLY A 363 -27.85 7.52 -24.13
N ALA A 364 -26.70 7.95 -24.66
CA ALA A 364 -26.40 7.95 -26.09
C ALA A 364 -25.78 6.63 -26.61
N GLY A 365 -25.58 5.63 -25.74
CA GLY A 365 -24.87 4.39 -26.03
C GLY A 365 -23.46 4.36 -25.44
N VAL A 366 -22.55 3.62 -26.07
CA VAL A 366 -21.14 3.53 -25.64
C VAL A 366 -20.44 4.87 -25.91
N VAL A 367 -19.97 5.53 -24.86
CA VAL A 367 -19.28 6.83 -24.91
C VAL A 367 -17.79 6.73 -24.58
N GLY A 368 -17.31 5.57 -24.13
CA GLY A 368 -15.91 5.36 -23.77
C GLY A 368 -15.52 3.89 -23.83
N ARG A 369 -14.24 3.63 -24.10
CA ARG A 369 -13.67 2.29 -24.24
C ARG A 369 -12.28 2.25 -23.61
N GLN A 370 -11.99 1.24 -22.81
CA GLN A 370 -10.68 0.95 -22.25
C GLN A 370 -10.31 -0.49 -22.60
N PRO A 371 -9.37 -0.74 -23.53
CA PRO A 371 -8.87 -2.09 -23.73
C PRO A 371 -8.09 -2.58 -22.49
N GLN A 372 -8.14 -3.88 -22.22
CA GLN A 372 -7.31 -4.52 -21.19
C GLN A 372 -5.82 -4.25 -21.48
N LEU A 373 -5.03 -4.02 -20.43
CA LEU A 373 -3.65 -3.57 -20.55
C LEU A 373 -2.62 -4.70 -20.46
N HIS A 374 -2.91 -5.72 -19.65
CA HIS A 374 -1.98 -6.82 -19.37
C HIS A 374 -2.47 -8.13 -19.98
N ALA A 375 -1.54 -8.97 -20.42
CA ALA A 375 -1.87 -10.32 -20.86
C ALA A 375 -2.30 -11.18 -19.67
N VAL A 376 -3.30 -12.05 -19.88
CA VAL A 376 -3.71 -13.05 -18.90
C VAL A 376 -3.99 -14.39 -19.58
N GLU A 377 -3.64 -15.48 -18.90
CA GLU A 377 -3.75 -16.84 -19.41
C GLU A 377 -5.21 -17.29 -19.55
N ARG A 378 -6.14 -16.76 -18.75
CA ARG A 378 -7.57 -17.03 -18.94
C ARG A 378 -8.16 -16.41 -20.22
N LEU A 379 -7.45 -15.47 -20.87
CA LEU A 379 -7.85 -14.79 -22.12
C LEU A 379 -6.63 -14.61 -23.06
N PRO A 380 -6.03 -15.71 -23.58
CA PRO A 380 -4.67 -15.74 -24.14
C PRO A 380 -4.51 -15.13 -25.54
N ALA A 381 -5.60 -14.72 -26.20
CA ALA A 381 -5.59 -14.13 -27.54
C ALA A 381 -6.12 -12.68 -27.54
N THR A 382 -5.92 -11.97 -26.43
CA THR A 382 -6.51 -10.63 -26.23
C THR A 382 -5.64 -9.51 -26.81
N ALA A 383 -6.18 -8.70 -27.72
CA ALA A 383 -5.56 -7.44 -28.14
C ALA A 383 -5.53 -6.45 -26.96
N LEU A 384 -4.33 -5.95 -26.64
CA LEU A 384 -4.08 -5.12 -25.46
C LEU A 384 -4.02 -3.62 -25.80
N GLY A 385 -4.48 -2.79 -24.86
CA GLY A 385 -4.29 -1.34 -24.90
C GLY A 385 -2.88 -0.95 -24.48
N ASP A 386 -2.47 0.28 -24.79
CA ASP A 386 -1.13 0.82 -24.48
C ASP A 386 -1.16 2.03 -23.54
N ARG A 387 -2.33 2.37 -23.00
CA ARG A 387 -2.52 3.49 -22.05
C ARG A 387 -3.84 3.37 -21.29
N LEU A 388 -3.92 4.06 -20.17
CA LEU A 388 -5.19 4.32 -19.47
C LEU A 388 -5.91 5.51 -20.10
N GLU A 389 -7.17 5.31 -20.43
CA GLU A 389 -8.09 6.33 -20.87
C GLU A 389 -8.80 6.98 -19.67
N THR A 390 -9.16 8.25 -19.83
CA THR A 390 -9.90 9.00 -18.79
C THR A 390 -11.22 9.51 -19.36
N PHE A 391 -12.26 9.50 -18.53
CA PHE A 391 -13.61 9.93 -18.92
C PHE A 391 -14.07 11.01 -17.97
N ASP A 392 -14.20 12.24 -18.49
CA ASP A 392 -14.66 13.39 -17.71
C ASP A 392 -16.18 13.44 -17.67
N LEU A 393 -16.73 13.25 -16.48
CA LEU A 393 -18.16 13.21 -16.20
C LEU A 393 -18.57 14.39 -15.32
N PRO A 394 -19.87 14.76 -15.27
CA PRO A 394 -20.32 15.91 -14.47
C PRO A 394 -19.94 15.84 -12.98
N TRP A 395 -19.71 14.65 -12.45
CA TRP A 395 -19.36 14.42 -11.06
C TRP A 395 -17.87 14.17 -10.80
N GLY A 396 -17.01 14.09 -11.82
CA GLY A 396 -15.58 13.81 -11.66
C GLY A 396 -14.99 13.05 -12.85
N ARG A 397 -13.70 12.74 -12.76
CA ARG A 397 -12.99 11.90 -13.75
C ARG A 397 -13.04 10.44 -13.36
N LEU A 398 -13.50 9.63 -14.30
CA LEU A 398 -13.57 8.18 -14.21
C LEU A 398 -12.39 7.55 -14.98
N VAL A 399 -11.82 6.50 -14.39
CA VAL A 399 -10.98 5.52 -15.09
C VAL A 399 -11.63 4.14 -14.96
N VAL A 400 -11.53 3.32 -16.01
CA VAL A 400 -11.97 1.92 -15.98
C VAL A 400 -10.73 1.04 -15.89
N VAL A 401 -10.71 0.10 -14.94
CA VAL A 401 -9.64 -0.91 -14.82
C VAL A 401 -10.26 -2.26 -15.13
N VAL A 402 -9.82 -2.87 -16.22
CA VAL A 402 -10.52 -3.99 -16.86
C VAL A 402 -10.01 -5.32 -16.34
N GLY A 403 -10.90 -6.12 -15.75
CA GLY A 403 -10.58 -7.48 -15.33
C GLY A 403 -9.34 -7.52 -14.43
N ASP A 404 -8.35 -8.28 -14.86
CA ASP A 404 -7.12 -8.56 -14.12
C ASP A 404 -6.11 -7.42 -14.13
N ASP A 405 -6.33 -6.33 -14.88
CA ASP A 405 -5.53 -5.11 -14.72
C ASP A 405 -5.59 -4.60 -13.26
N ALA A 406 -6.62 -5.01 -12.50
CA ALA A 406 -6.81 -4.72 -11.10
C ALA A 406 -5.69 -5.22 -10.17
N VAL A 407 -4.92 -6.24 -10.57
CA VAL A 407 -3.87 -6.81 -9.71
C VAL A 407 -2.59 -5.96 -9.69
N TYR A 408 -2.41 -5.07 -10.67
CA TYR A 408 -1.20 -4.26 -10.85
C TYR A 408 -1.30 -2.91 -10.13
N PRO A 409 -0.54 -2.66 -9.04
CA PRO A 409 -0.54 -1.36 -8.36
C PRO A 409 -0.21 -0.19 -9.29
N GLU A 410 0.66 -0.42 -10.25
CA GLU A 410 1.12 0.61 -11.18
C GLU A 410 -0.04 1.22 -11.99
N VAL A 411 -1.06 0.43 -12.31
CA VAL A 411 -2.25 0.89 -13.05
C VAL A 411 -3.00 1.95 -12.25
N PHE A 412 -3.22 1.72 -10.95
CA PHE A 412 -3.91 2.68 -10.08
C PHE A 412 -3.06 3.92 -9.81
N ARG A 413 -1.74 3.76 -9.71
CA ARG A 413 -0.85 4.92 -9.60
C ARG A 413 -0.93 5.79 -10.84
N VAL A 414 -0.89 5.21 -12.03
CA VAL A 414 -1.08 5.96 -13.29
C VAL A 414 -2.46 6.61 -13.34
N ALA A 415 -3.52 5.93 -12.92
CA ALA A 415 -4.87 6.51 -12.86
C ALA A 415 -4.92 7.78 -12.00
N THR A 416 -4.22 7.79 -10.85
CA THR A 416 -4.14 8.96 -9.98
C THR A 416 -3.26 10.08 -10.52
N ILE A 417 -2.16 9.75 -11.23
CA ILE A 417 -1.35 10.73 -11.96
C ILE A 417 -2.19 11.39 -13.07
N LEU A 418 -3.08 10.63 -13.70
CA LEU A 418 -4.07 11.13 -14.65
C LEU A 418 -5.27 11.82 -13.98
N ASP A 419 -5.18 12.11 -12.68
CA ASP A 419 -6.15 12.86 -11.91
C ASP A 419 -7.54 12.21 -11.81
N ALA A 420 -7.62 10.87 -11.81
CA ALA A 420 -8.86 10.16 -11.57
C ALA A 420 -9.46 10.46 -10.18
N ASP A 421 -10.79 10.56 -10.13
CA ASP A 421 -11.56 10.69 -8.88
C ASP A 421 -12.15 9.34 -8.46
N VAL A 422 -12.57 8.55 -9.44
CA VAL A 422 -13.25 7.27 -9.28
C VAL A 422 -12.67 6.26 -10.26
N VAL A 423 -12.46 5.03 -9.81
CA VAL A 423 -12.10 3.88 -10.63
C VAL A 423 -13.23 2.85 -10.58
N ALA A 424 -13.70 2.44 -11.74
CA ALA A 424 -14.63 1.33 -11.89
C ALA A 424 -13.88 0.06 -12.29
N VAL A 425 -14.12 -1.04 -11.58
CA VAL A 425 -13.42 -2.32 -11.74
C VAL A 425 -14.43 -3.43 -12.06
N PRO A 426 -14.83 -3.60 -13.33
CA PRO A 426 -15.53 -4.80 -13.78
C PRO A 426 -14.54 -5.96 -13.86
N PHE A 427 -14.65 -6.94 -12.95
CA PHE A 427 -13.67 -8.03 -12.88
C PHE A 427 -14.19 -9.31 -12.23
N THR A 428 -13.41 -10.38 -12.34
CA THR A 428 -13.65 -11.67 -11.71
C THR A 428 -12.46 -12.00 -10.81
N PRO A 429 -12.55 -11.79 -9.48
CA PRO A 429 -11.42 -11.98 -8.58
C PRO A 429 -10.97 -13.45 -8.56
N ALA A 430 -9.67 -13.67 -8.79
CA ALA A 430 -9.08 -15.01 -8.81
C ALA A 430 -8.56 -15.42 -7.43
N GLU A 431 -8.01 -14.46 -6.68
CA GLU A 431 -7.47 -14.66 -5.34
C GLU A 431 -8.22 -13.78 -4.31
N ASP A 432 -8.40 -14.27 -3.09
CA ASP A 432 -9.19 -13.57 -2.05
C ASP A 432 -8.60 -12.21 -1.65
N TRP A 433 -7.27 -12.09 -1.70
CA TRP A 433 -6.56 -10.86 -1.36
C TRP A 433 -6.91 -9.71 -2.30
N GLU A 434 -7.33 -9.96 -3.54
CA GLU A 434 -7.61 -8.91 -4.54
C GLU A 434 -8.69 -7.93 -4.04
N LEU A 435 -9.78 -8.45 -3.45
CA LEU A 435 -10.85 -7.64 -2.83
C LEU A 435 -10.54 -7.24 -1.39
N ARG A 436 -9.90 -8.11 -0.61
CA ARG A 436 -9.74 -7.89 0.84
C ARG A 436 -8.59 -6.96 1.18
N LEU A 437 -7.53 -6.97 0.37
CA LEU A 437 -6.28 -6.25 0.59
C LEU A 437 -5.93 -5.34 -0.59
N GLY A 438 -6.00 -5.86 -1.82
CA GLY A 438 -5.59 -5.18 -3.05
C GLY A 438 -6.37 -3.89 -3.31
N LEU A 439 -7.63 -4.00 -3.71
CA LEU A 439 -8.46 -2.83 -4.04
C LEU A 439 -8.64 -1.81 -2.90
N PRO A 440 -8.79 -2.18 -1.60
CA PRO A 440 -8.80 -1.19 -0.54
C PRO A 440 -7.47 -0.46 -0.41
N GLU A 441 -6.33 -1.14 -0.61
CA GLU A 441 -5.02 -0.47 -0.65
C GLU A 441 -4.91 0.47 -1.85
N ARG A 442 -5.38 0.05 -3.02
CA ARG A 442 -5.40 0.94 -4.21
C ARG A 442 -6.19 2.22 -3.94
N ALA A 443 -7.31 2.12 -3.23
CA ALA A 443 -8.06 3.29 -2.80
C ALA A 443 -7.26 4.15 -1.80
N ALA A 444 -6.63 3.53 -0.80
CA ALA A 444 -5.88 4.18 0.26
C ALA A 444 -4.63 4.93 -0.26
N GLU A 445 -3.70 4.20 -0.91
CA GLU A 445 -2.37 4.67 -1.31
C GLU A 445 -2.41 5.70 -2.46
N ASN A 446 -3.51 5.71 -3.21
CA ASN A 446 -3.70 6.58 -4.37
C ASN A 446 -4.81 7.62 -4.20
N ARG A 447 -5.54 7.60 -3.08
CA ARG A 447 -6.71 8.45 -2.82
C ARG A 447 -7.71 8.38 -3.98
N LEU A 448 -8.16 7.17 -4.27
CA LEU A 448 -9.16 6.88 -5.29
C LEU A 448 -10.43 6.31 -4.65
N ASN A 449 -11.60 6.72 -5.14
CA ASN A 449 -12.81 5.96 -4.89
C ASN A 449 -12.82 4.76 -5.82
N VAL A 450 -13.04 3.55 -5.32
CA VAL A 450 -13.04 2.33 -6.15
C VAL A 450 -14.40 1.64 -6.04
N VAL A 451 -15.01 1.32 -7.18
CA VAL A 451 -16.26 0.55 -7.26
C VAL A 451 -15.98 -0.72 -8.05
N ALA A 452 -15.98 -1.86 -7.37
CA ALA A 452 -15.62 -3.15 -7.93
C ALA A 452 -16.84 -4.05 -8.04
N ALA A 453 -17.10 -4.56 -9.25
CA ALA A 453 -18.23 -5.44 -9.52
C ALA A 453 -17.73 -6.80 -10.03
N ALA A 454 -18.07 -7.83 -9.26
CA ALA A 454 -17.81 -9.23 -9.55
C ALA A 454 -19.12 -9.99 -9.78
N PRO A 455 -19.11 -11.08 -10.57
CA PRO A 455 -20.31 -11.87 -10.85
C PRO A 455 -20.96 -12.41 -9.57
N LEU A 456 -22.23 -12.83 -9.66
CA LEU A 456 -22.89 -13.55 -8.56
C LEU A 456 -22.06 -14.78 -8.16
N GLY A 457 -22.02 -15.07 -6.86
CA GLY A 457 -21.14 -16.10 -6.29
C GLY A 457 -19.77 -15.60 -5.86
N LYS A 458 -19.40 -14.35 -6.20
CA LYS A 458 -18.22 -13.64 -5.67
C LYS A 458 -18.65 -12.36 -4.95
N GLU A 459 -17.91 -11.90 -3.95
CA GLU A 459 -18.19 -10.61 -3.31
C GLU A 459 -17.91 -9.44 -4.28
N SER A 460 -18.62 -8.33 -4.14
CA SER A 460 -18.30 -7.05 -4.78
C SER A 460 -18.08 -6.00 -3.70
N ALA A 461 -17.59 -4.81 -4.04
CA ALA A 461 -17.29 -3.81 -3.02
C ALA A 461 -17.27 -2.37 -3.51
N PHE A 462 -17.57 -1.46 -2.59
CA PHE A 462 -17.31 -0.03 -2.71
C PHE A 462 -16.21 0.34 -1.72
N TYR A 463 -15.22 1.09 -2.18
CA TYR A 463 -14.15 1.65 -1.35
C TYR A 463 -14.21 3.16 -1.51
N ALA A 464 -15.00 3.81 -0.66
CA ALA A 464 -15.21 5.24 -0.69
C ALA A 464 -14.15 5.97 0.12
N LEU A 465 -13.66 7.11 -0.39
CA LEU A 465 -12.72 7.92 0.37
C LEU A 465 -13.42 8.62 1.52
N SER A 466 -12.82 8.52 2.71
CA SER A 466 -13.27 9.31 3.86
C SER A 466 -12.86 10.78 3.71
N PRO A 467 -13.71 11.73 4.14
CA PRO A 467 -13.27 13.10 4.42
C PRO A 467 -12.29 13.17 5.59
N ASP A 468 -12.39 12.22 6.53
CA ASP A 468 -11.46 12.04 7.65
C ASP A 468 -10.17 11.39 7.14
N PHE A 469 -9.30 12.23 6.58
CA PHE A 469 -8.01 11.84 6.04
C PHE A 469 -6.99 12.95 6.29
N THR A 470 -5.83 12.54 6.79
CA THR A 470 -4.67 13.32 7.27
C THR A 470 -4.63 13.55 8.77
N LEU A 471 -3.44 13.41 9.34
CA LEU A 471 -3.20 13.66 10.76
C LEU A 471 -3.33 15.14 11.12
N TRP A 472 -3.25 16.05 10.15
CA TRP A 472 -3.10 17.49 10.38
C TRP A 472 -4.27 18.36 9.86
N THR A 473 -5.40 17.75 9.51
CA THR A 473 -6.68 18.47 9.33
C THR A 473 -7.69 17.97 10.35
N GLN A 474 -8.78 18.71 10.51
CA GLN A 474 -9.82 18.38 11.46
C GLN A 474 -10.49 17.05 11.09
N TRP A 475 -10.44 16.09 12.02
CA TRP A 475 -11.28 14.88 12.02
C TRP A 475 -12.72 15.26 12.40
N GLU A 476 -13.70 14.79 11.63
CA GLU A 476 -15.13 14.91 11.89
C GLU A 476 -15.61 13.80 12.85
N GLY A 477 -15.10 12.56 12.71
CA GLY A 477 -15.41 11.42 13.57
C GLY A 477 -14.40 11.12 14.68
N PRO A 478 -14.70 10.14 15.57
CA PRO A 478 -13.72 9.65 16.54
C PRO A 478 -12.54 8.99 15.83
N PHE A 479 -11.32 9.24 16.32
CA PHE A 479 -10.13 8.60 15.77
C PHE A 479 -10.19 7.08 16.01
N THR A 480 -10.09 6.29 14.94
CA THR A 480 -10.22 4.82 14.97
C THR A 480 -8.87 4.09 14.91
N GLY A 481 -7.77 4.84 14.85
CA GLY A 481 -6.45 4.30 14.58
C GLY A 481 -6.15 4.07 13.10
N ARG A 482 -7.15 4.04 12.22
CA ARG A 482 -6.97 3.95 10.77
C ARG A 482 -6.82 5.33 10.16
N ILE A 483 -5.84 5.51 9.29
CA ILE A 483 -5.51 6.81 8.68
C ILE A 483 -5.92 6.85 7.21
N SER A 484 -5.53 5.84 6.43
CA SER A 484 -5.67 5.83 4.97
C SER A 484 -6.73 4.84 4.49
N HIS A 485 -7.15 3.91 5.34
CA HIS A 485 -8.14 2.88 4.98
C HIS A 485 -9.46 3.51 4.46
N PRO A 486 -9.97 3.09 3.30
CA PRO A 486 -11.22 3.62 2.76
C PRO A 486 -12.44 3.18 3.58
N VAL A 487 -13.56 3.85 3.42
CA VAL A 487 -14.86 3.36 3.89
C VAL A 487 -15.28 2.21 2.97
N THR A 488 -15.13 0.99 3.46
CA THR A 488 -15.44 -0.22 2.71
C THR A 488 -16.89 -0.66 2.93
N THR A 489 -17.64 -0.80 1.84
CA THR A 489 -18.96 -1.45 1.83
C THR A 489 -18.87 -2.70 0.98
N LEU A 490 -18.89 -3.88 1.62
CA LEU A 490 -18.92 -5.16 0.94
C LEU A 490 -20.33 -5.47 0.44
N VAL A 491 -20.42 -6.11 -0.72
CA VAL A 491 -21.65 -6.59 -1.33
C VAL A 491 -21.62 -8.12 -1.29
N PRO A 492 -22.46 -8.76 -0.44
CA PRO A 492 -22.52 -10.22 -0.29
C PRO A 492 -22.74 -10.93 -1.62
N ALA A 493 -22.15 -12.10 -1.84
CA ALA A 493 -22.07 -12.78 -3.14
C ALA A 493 -23.42 -13.06 -3.86
N ASP A 494 -24.53 -13.07 -3.13
CA ASP A 494 -25.89 -13.32 -3.60
C ASP A 494 -26.71 -12.04 -3.85
N GLN A 495 -26.23 -10.87 -3.40
CA GLN A 495 -26.94 -9.61 -3.57
C GLN A 495 -26.80 -9.08 -5.00
N GLU A 496 -27.90 -9.01 -5.76
CA GLU A 496 -27.90 -8.57 -7.16
C GLU A 496 -27.65 -7.06 -7.35
N VAL A 497 -28.21 -6.23 -6.47
CA VAL A 497 -28.09 -4.77 -6.57
C VAL A 497 -27.73 -4.21 -5.21
N ALA A 498 -26.68 -3.40 -5.19
CA ALA A 498 -26.25 -2.66 -4.02
C ALA A 498 -25.91 -1.23 -4.43
N THR A 499 -26.10 -0.30 -3.51
CA THR A 499 -25.73 1.12 -3.69
C THR A 499 -24.96 1.61 -2.49
N ALA A 500 -23.94 2.43 -2.72
CA ALA A 500 -23.20 3.09 -1.66
C ALA A 500 -22.78 4.50 -2.11
N PRO A 501 -22.59 5.44 -1.17
CA PRO A 501 -22.00 6.73 -1.51
C PRO A 501 -20.51 6.56 -1.84
N VAL A 502 -20.04 7.33 -2.83
CA VAL A 502 -18.60 7.56 -3.07
C VAL A 502 -18.35 9.06 -3.14
N ASN A 503 -17.12 9.48 -2.83
CA ASN A 503 -16.78 10.89 -2.58
C ASN A 503 -15.70 11.39 -3.55
N PRO A 504 -16.03 11.68 -4.84
CA PRO A 504 -15.06 12.11 -5.85
C PRO A 504 -14.16 13.26 -5.39
N ALA A 505 -14.71 14.29 -4.73
CA ALA A 505 -13.94 15.44 -4.25
C ALA A 505 -12.79 15.09 -3.29
N GLN A 506 -12.88 13.97 -2.57
CA GLN A 506 -11.89 13.57 -1.56
C GLN A 506 -10.59 13.02 -2.16
N SER A 507 -10.56 12.73 -3.47
CA SER A 507 -9.36 12.32 -4.21
C SER A 507 -8.28 13.40 -4.30
N ARG A 508 -8.68 14.66 -4.05
CA ARG A 508 -7.83 15.85 -4.18
C ARG A 508 -6.89 16.02 -3.00
N ASN A 509 -7.32 15.63 -1.80
CA ASN A 509 -6.47 15.61 -0.63
C ASN A 509 -5.64 14.32 -0.62
N ARG A 510 -4.32 14.48 -0.79
CA ARG A 510 -3.32 13.40 -0.81
C ARG A 510 -2.26 13.57 0.28
N LEU A 511 -2.37 14.61 1.10
CA LEU A 511 -1.43 14.94 2.15
C LEU A 511 -1.75 14.11 3.41
N VAL A 512 -1.09 12.97 3.64
CA VAL A 512 -1.36 12.11 4.81
C VAL A 512 -0.80 12.69 6.12
N SER A 513 0.33 13.38 6.01
CA SER A 513 1.00 14.03 7.13
C SER A 513 1.70 15.30 6.65
N ARG A 514 2.18 16.15 7.57
CA ARG A 514 2.92 17.36 7.23
C ARG A 514 4.09 17.01 6.30
N GLY A 515 4.15 17.66 5.14
CA GLY A 515 5.19 17.43 4.13
C GLY A 515 5.17 16.04 3.47
N THR A 516 4.08 15.28 3.61
CA THR A 516 3.97 13.89 3.13
C THR A 516 2.74 13.72 2.25
N ASP A 517 2.91 13.83 0.93
CA ASP A 517 1.87 13.56 -0.07
C ASP A 517 2.02 12.12 -0.59
N LEU A 518 0.94 11.34 -0.55
CA LEU A 518 0.93 9.91 -0.93
C LEU A 518 1.27 9.65 -2.41
N VAL A 519 1.11 10.66 -3.26
CA VAL A 519 1.28 10.54 -4.71
C VAL A 519 2.46 11.38 -5.15
N ASP A 520 2.47 12.67 -4.84
CA ASP A 520 3.51 13.59 -5.32
C ASP A 520 4.77 13.50 -4.46
N GLY A 521 4.67 13.00 -3.22
CA GLY A 521 5.80 12.71 -2.34
C GLY A 521 6.51 11.38 -2.65
N ARG A 522 6.06 10.64 -3.67
CA ARG A 522 6.65 9.36 -4.10
C ARG A 522 8.12 9.53 -4.51
N PRO A 523 8.96 8.49 -4.39
CA PRO A 523 10.37 8.54 -4.79
C PRO A 523 10.53 8.39 -6.30
N TRP A 524 9.88 9.23 -7.11
CA TRP A 524 9.77 9.10 -8.57
C TRP A 524 11.11 9.02 -9.32
N ARG A 525 12.20 9.52 -8.73
CA ARG A 525 13.56 9.40 -9.31
C ARG A 525 14.18 8.01 -9.14
N LEU A 526 13.62 7.17 -8.26
CA LEU A 526 14.20 5.91 -7.79
C LEU A 526 13.37 4.68 -8.19
N VAL A 527 12.36 4.87 -9.05
CA VAL A 527 11.43 3.82 -9.50
C VAL A 527 11.79 3.21 -10.85
N GLU A 528 13.05 3.32 -11.28
CA GLU A 528 13.50 2.81 -12.58
C GLU A 528 13.16 1.32 -12.79
N ALA A 529 13.30 0.50 -11.75
CA ALA A 529 12.93 -0.92 -11.79
C ALA A 529 11.44 -1.16 -12.10
N ILE A 530 10.58 -0.18 -11.84
CA ILE A 530 9.15 -0.27 -12.14
C ILE A 530 8.88 0.15 -13.58
N THR A 531 9.60 1.16 -14.07
CA THR A 531 9.29 1.87 -15.32
C THR A 531 10.15 1.48 -16.52
N ARG A 532 11.15 0.61 -16.34
CA ARG A 532 12.03 0.14 -17.42
C ARG A 532 12.11 -1.37 -17.53
#